data_AF-A0A1E3FMN5-F1
#
_entry.id   AF-A0A1E3FMN5-F1
#
_cell.length_a   1.000
_cell.length_b   1.000
_cell.length_c   1.000
_cell.angle_alpha   90.00
_cell.angle_beta   90.00
_cell.angle_gamma   90.00
#
_symmetry.space_group_name_H-M   'P 1'
#
loop_
_entity.id
_entity.type
_entity.pdbx_description
1 polymer ?
#
loop_
_entity_poly.entity_id
_entity_poly.type
_entity_poly.pdbx_seq_one_letter_code
_entity_poly.pdbx_strand_id
1 'polypeptide(L)'
;MKENAVPTVIVTDGAAATDGGSLWIRIAVNGQARDYSLDRALASRGTPRYDTLSGTHGPLSKGDRKELLALLRSIADPAMWAGMVGTFIQVLQASEDA
;
A
#
# COMPACT_ATOMS: atom_id res chain seq x y z
N MET A 1 16.44 -25.96 -17.14
CA MET A 1 15.45 -25.76 -16.05
C MET A 1 15.39 -24.26 -15.81
N LYS A 2 14.34 -23.56 -16.27
CA LYS A 2 14.17 -22.14 -15.93
C LYS A 2 13.74 -22.11 -14.47
N GLU A 3 14.64 -21.71 -13.60
CA GLU A 3 14.30 -21.29 -12.24
C GLU A 3 13.23 -20.20 -12.39
N ASN A 4 11.98 -20.53 -12.08
CA ASN A 4 10.96 -19.53 -11.83
C ASN A 4 11.37 -18.87 -10.51
N ALA A 5 12.32 -17.94 -10.59
CA ALA A 5 12.72 -17.13 -9.46
C ALA A 5 11.46 -16.37 -9.03
N VAL A 6 10.88 -16.82 -7.92
CA VAL A 6 9.78 -16.10 -7.27
C VAL A 6 10.31 -14.70 -7.01
N PRO A 7 9.63 -13.65 -7.50
CA PRO A 7 10.12 -12.29 -7.33
C PRO A 7 10.35 -12.06 -5.84
N THR A 8 11.58 -11.64 -5.49
CA THR A 8 11.87 -11.30 -4.10
C THR A 8 11.15 -9.99 -3.82
N VAL A 9 10.16 -10.05 -2.93
CA VAL A 9 9.41 -8.88 -2.52
C VAL A 9 9.62 -8.62 -1.05
N ILE A 10 10.10 -7.42 -0.75
CA ILE A 10 10.32 -6.93 0.61
C ILE A 10 9.31 -5.81 0.84
N VAL A 11 8.50 -5.95 1.88
CA VAL A 11 7.62 -4.88 2.36
C VAL A 11 8.24 -4.32 3.63
N THR A 12 8.46 -3.01 3.63
CA THR A 12 8.88 -2.27 4.82
C THR A 12 7.73 -1.37 5.24
N ASP A 13 7.21 -1.58 6.44
CA ASP A 13 6.27 -0.69 7.10
C ASP A 13 7.02 0.40 7.87
N GLY A 14 6.47 1.61 7.88
CA GLY A 14 7.01 2.68 8.70
C GLY A 14 5.94 3.45 9.44
N ALA A 15 6.22 3.69 10.72
CA ALA A 15 5.31 4.35 11.65
C ALA A 15 4.96 5.77 11.22
N ALA A 16 3.78 6.19 11.69
CA ALA A 16 3.00 7.32 11.21
C ALA A 16 3.87 8.54 10.87
N ALA A 17 3.61 9.15 9.70
CA ALA A 17 4.13 10.47 9.41
C ALA A 17 3.80 11.40 10.60
N THR A 18 4.60 12.45 10.79
CA THR A 18 4.41 13.44 11.88
C THR A 18 3.07 14.19 11.81
N ASP A 19 2.18 13.83 10.88
CA ASP A 19 0.83 14.34 10.66
C ASP A 19 -0.25 13.67 11.54
N GLY A 20 0.15 12.76 12.42
CA GLY A 20 -0.71 12.18 13.44
C GLY A 20 -1.59 11.02 12.97
N GLY A 21 -1.28 10.40 11.81
CA GLY A 21 -1.92 9.14 11.47
C GLY A 21 -1.59 8.52 10.12
N SER A 22 -1.02 9.24 9.16
CA SER A 22 -0.76 8.68 7.82
C SER A 22 0.27 7.57 7.86
N LEU A 23 0.02 6.52 7.09
CA LEU A 23 0.85 5.32 7.05
C LEU A 23 1.67 5.32 5.76
N TRP A 24 2.83 4.67 5.76
CA TRP A 24 3.59 4.41 4.54
C TRP A 24 4.13 2.99 4.51
N ILE A 25 4.25 2.46 3.29
CA ILE A 25 4.88 1.19 2.99
C ILE A 25 5.86 1.39 1.83
N ARG A 26 7.01 0.71 1.90
CA ARG A 26 7.92 0.55 0.76
C ARG A 26 7.84 -0.88 0.28
N ILE A 27 7.62 -1.07 -1.02
CA ILE A 27 7.61 -2.38 -1.65
C ILE A 27 8.78 -2.45 -2.61
N ALA A 28 9.73 -3.34 -2.35
CA ALA A 28 10.84 -3.63 -3.25
C ALA A 28 10.59 -4.92 -4.00
N VAL A 29 10.44 -4.86 -5.33
CA VAL A 29 10.29 -6.04 -6.21
C VAL A 29 11.53 -6.17 -7.06
N ASN A 30 12.25 -7.30 -6.94
CA ASN A 30 13.48 -7.55 -7.71
C ASN A 30 14.50 -6.38 -7.61
N GLY A 31 14.62 -5.78 -6.42
CA GLY A 31 15.52 -4.66 -6.16
C GLY A 31 14.98 -3.27 -6.54
N GLN A 32 13.81 -3.17 -7.18
CA GLN A 32 13.15 -1.90 -7.45
C GLN A 32 12.16 -1.55 -6.35
N ALA A 33 12.51 -0.55 -5.52
CA ALA A 33 11.67 -0.04 -4.45
C ALA A 33 10.69 1.03 -4.93
N ARG A 34 9.43 0.91 -4.49
CA ARG A 34 8.40 1.93 -4.66
C ARG A 34 7.78 2.26 -3.31
N ASP A 35 7.58 3.55 -3.07
CA ASP A 35 6.98 4.07 -1.85
C ASP A 35 5.51 4.37 -2.06
N TYR A 36 4.70 3.98 -1.08
CA TYR A 36 3.28 4.22 -1.05
C TYR A 36 2.89 4.79 0.30
N SER A 37 2.01 5.78 0.29
CA SER A 37 1.46 6.40 1.50
C SER A 37 -0.06 6.34 1.48
N LEU A 38 -0.65 6.17 2.66
CA LEU A 38 -2.07 6.22 2.91
C LEU A 38 -2.37 7.40 3.83
N ASP A 39 -3.14 8.38 3.34
CA ASP A 39 -3.54 9.54 4.12
C ASP A 39 -4.54 9.11 5.21
N ARG A 40 -4.07 9.14 6.45
CA ARG A 40 -4.85 8.89 7.67
C ARG A 40 -4.61 10.00 8.70
N ALA A 41 -4.08 11.13 8.24
CA ALA A 41 -3.81 12.28 9.08
C ALA A 41 -5.07 12.70 9.83
N LEU A 42 -4.91 13.11 11.09
CA LEU A 42 -6.05 13.52 11.91
C LEU A 42 -6.82 14.69 11.26
N ALA A 43 -6.08 15.62 10.64
CA ALA A 43 -6.64 16.78 9.94
C ALA A 43 -7.42 16.42 8.66
N SER A 44 -7.17 15.25 8.06
CA SER A 44 -7.87 14.81 6.85
C SER A 44 -9.21 14.14 7.15
N ARG A 45 -9.48 13.73 8.40
CA ARG A 45 -10.71 13.02 8.76
C ARG A 45 -11.96 13.80 8.34
N GLY A 46 -12.89 13.10 7.70
CA GLY A 46 -14.14 13.70 7.20
C GLY A 46 -14.00 14.45 5.87
N THR A 47 -12.80 14.48 5.27
CA THR A 47 -12.57 15.03 3.93
C THR A 47 -12.37 13.92 2.90
N PRO A 48 -12.55 14.18 1.60
CA PRO A 48 -12.23 13.22 0.54
C PRO A 48 -10.75 12.81 0.50
N ARG A 49 -9.88 13.55 1.19
CA ARG A 49 -8.45 13.27 1.27
C ARG A 49 -8.17 12.09 2.20
N TYR A 50 -9.01 11.85 3.21
CA TYR A 50 -8.90 10.68 4.06
C TYR A 50 -8.99 9.41 3.21
N ASP A 51 -8.10 8.45 3.46
CA ASP A 51 -7.96 7.21 2.69
C ASP A 51 -7.41 7.38 1.27
N THR A 52 -6.85 8.56 0.95
CA THR A 52 -6.13 8.74 -0.32
C THR A 52 -4.82 7.95 -0.30
N LEU A 53 -4.70 7.03 -1.25
CA LEU A 53 -3.45 6.32 -1.55
C LEU A 53 -2.62 7.12 -2.56
N SER A 54 -1.36 7.36 -2.23
CA SER A 54 -0.40 8.05 -3.08
C SER A 54 0.86 7.22 -3.26
N GLY A 55 1.45 7.30 -4.45
CA GLY A 55 2.81 6.85 -4.70
C GLY A 55 3.78 8.03 -4.72
N THR A 56 5.00 7.79 -5.20
CA THR A 56 6.05 8.83 -5.34
C THR A 56 5.62 10.07 -6.12
N HIS A 57 4.68 9.94 -7.06
CA HIS A 57 4.23 11.02 -7.95
C HIS A 57 2.86 11.61 -7.59
N GLY A 58 2.30 11.28 -6.41
CA GLY A 58 0.99 11.75 -5.98
C GLY A 58 -0.08 10.65 -5.95
N PRO A 59 -1.37 11.01 -5.93
CA PRO A 59 -2.47 10.07 -5.77
C PRO A 59 -2.47 8.97 -6.84
N LEU A 60 -2.66 7.73 -6.41
CA LEU A 60 -2.73 6.57 -7.30
C LEU A 60 -4.01 6.60 -8.13
N SER A 61 -3.86 6.30 -9.42
CA SER A 61 -4.99 6.07 -10.32
C SER A 61 -5.74 4.78 -9.95
N LYS A 62 -6.94 4.58 -10.51
CA LYS A 62 -7.70 3.32 -10.30
C LYS A 62 -6.91 2.09 -10.81
N GLY A 63 -6.13 2.23 -11.88
CA GLY A 63 -5.26 1.18 -12.39
C GLY A 63 -4.13 0.85 -11.42
N ASP A 64 -3.41 1.87 -10.96
CA ASP A 64 -2.29 1.69 -10.03
C ASP A 64 -2.74 1.08 -8.69
N ARG A 65 -3.94 1.44 -8.21
CA ARG A 65 -4.54 0.84 -7.01
C ARG A 65 -4.81 -0.65 -7.21
N LYS A 66 -5.35 -1.06 -8.36
CA LYS A 66 -5.58 -2.48 -8.67
C LYS A 66 -4.29 -3.27 -8.76
N GLU A 67 -3.26 -2.71 -9.40
CA GLU A 67 -1.94 -3.33 -9.46
C GLU A 67 -1.33 -3.48 -8.07
N LEU A 68 -1.41 -2.43 -7.24
CA LEU A 68 -0.94 -2.47 -5.86
C LEU A 68 -1.68 -3.51 -5.02
N LEU A 69 -3.00 -3.62 -5.16
CA LEU A 69 -3.80 -4.62 -4.45
C LEU A 69 -3.44 -6.05 -4.88
N ALA A 70 -3.29 -6.28 -6.19
CA ALA A 70 -2.88 -7.57 -6.72
C ALA A 70 -1.48 -7.95 -6.22
N LEU A 71 -0.55 -6.98 -6.23
CA LEU A 71 0.78 -7.15 -5.68
C LEU A 71 0.69 -7.54 -4.21
N LEU A 72 0.09 -6.71 -3.34
CA LEU A 72 -0.03 -6.98 -1.90
C LEU A 72 -0.67 -8.33 -1.57
N ARG A 73 -1.70 -8.75 -2.33
CA ARG A 73 -2.31 -10.08 -2.19
C ARG A 73 -1.40 -11.23 -2.60
N SER A 74 -0.50 -11.02 -3.55
CA SER A 74 0.46 -12.03 -4.01
C SER A 74 1.63 -12.27 -3.06
N ILE A 75 1.93 -11.29 -2.19
CA ILE A 75 3.13 -11.30 -1.32
C ILE A 75 2.84 -11.52 0.15
N ALA A 76 1.62 -11.24 0.59
CA ALA A 76 1.26 -11.43 1.98
C ALA A 76 0.26 -12.59 2.09
N ASP A 77 0.63 -13.63 2.85
CA ASP A 77 -0.34 -14.63 3.31
C ASP A 77 -1.49 -13.89 4.01
N PRO A 78 -2.76 -14.27 3.82
CA PRO A 78 -3.89 -13.64 4.51
C PRO A 78 -3.70 -13.57 6.04
N ALA A 79 -2.99 -14.53 6.63
CA ALA A 79 -2.63 -14.52 8.06
C ALA A 79 -1.53 -13.50 8.41
N MET A 80 -0.75 -13.06 7.42
CA MET A 80 0.29 -12.02 7.53
C MET A 80 -0.22 -10.61 7.19
N TRP A 81 -1.50 -10.42 6.84
CA TRP A 81 -2.12 -9.09 6.64
C TRP A 81 -2.29 -8.30 7.96
N ALA A 82 -1.46 -8.55 8.96
CA ALA A 82 -1.46 -7.82 10.22
C ALA A 82 -0.72 -6.48 10.08
N GLY A 83 -1.14 -5.48 10.86
CA GLY A 83 -0.49 -4.17 10.88
C GLY A 83 -0.83 -3.28 9.68
N MET A 84 0.14 -2.46 9.24
CA MET A 84 -0.12 -1.39 8.26
C MET A 84 -0.52 -1.92 6.89
N VAL A 85 0.06 -3.04 6.45
CA VAL A 85 -0.26 -3.67 5.15
C VAL A 85 -1.74 -4.06 5.07
N GLY A 86 -2.32 -4.58 6.16
CA GLY A 86 -3.75 -4.88 6.23
C GLY A 86 -4.63 -3.65 6.04
N THR A 87 -4.20 -2.50 6.59
CA THR A 87 -4.93 -1.23 6.41
C THR A 87 -4.90 -0.76 4.95
N PHE A 88 -3.77 -0.90 4.26
CA PHE A 88 -3.67 -0.60 2.83
C PHE A 88 -4.59 -1.51 2.01
N ILE A 89 -4.60 -2.82 2.28
CA ILE A 89 -5.46 -3.78 1.57
C ILE A 89 -6.94 -3.44 1.77
N GLN A 90 -7.36 -3.10 2.99
CA GLN A 90 -8.74 -2.71 3.28
C GLN A 90 -9.19 -1.48 2.50
N VAL A 91 -8.35 -0.42 2.46
CA VAL A 91 -8.67 0.81 1.72
C VAL A 91 -8.70 0.57 0.21
N LEU A 92 -7.77 -0.25 -0.29
CA LEU A 92 -7.73 -0.64 -1.70
C LEU A 92 -8.99 -1.40 -2.11
N GLN A 93 -9.45 -2.34 -1.28
CA GLN A 93 -10.68 -3.11 -1.53
C GLN A 93 -11.92 -2.21 -1.51
N ALA A 94 -12.05 -1.33 -0.51
CA ALA A 94 -13.17 -0.38 -0.44
C ALA A 94 -13.22 0.58 -1.64
N SER A 95 -12.07 0.82 -2.29
CA SER A 95 -11.98 1.64 -3.50
C SER A 95 -12.28 0.88 -4.80
N GLU A 96 -12.36 -0.45 -4.79
CA GLU A 96 -12.74 -1.23 -5.98
C GLU A 96 -14.24 -1.16 -6.27
N ASP A 97 -15.05 -1.13 -5.20
CA ASP A 97 -16.51 -1.06 -5.24
C ASP A 97 -17.07 0.36 -5.44
N ALA A 98 -16.19 1.38 -5.47
CA ALA A 98 -16.52 2.80 -5.64
C ALA A 98 -16.37 3.31 -7.10
#